data_AF-A0A536PT00-F1
#
_entry.id   AF-A0A536PT00-F1
#
_cell.length_a   1.000
_cell.length_b   1.000
_cell.length_c   1.000
_cell.angle_alpha   90.00
_cell.angle_beta   90.00
_cell.angle_gamma   90.00
#
_symmetry.space_group_name_H-M   'P 1'
#
loop_
_entity.id
_entity.type
_entity.pdbx_description
1 polymer ?
#
loop_
_entity_poly.entity_id
_entity_poly.type
_entity_poly.pdbx_seq_one_letter_code
_entity_poly.pdbx_strand_id
1 'polypeptide(L)'
;MSDPPEDTERHRLSEANQGHAPWRRWGPYLSERAWGTVREDYSDSGSAWEFFPHDHARSRTYRWNEDGLAGICDDRQLLCFALALWNGKD
;
A
#
# COMPACT_ATOMS: atom_id res chain seq x y z
N MET A 1 -31.46 -6.66 -30.94
CA MET A 1 -30.25 -5.92 -30.53
C MET A 1 -29.19 -6.98 -30.26
N SER A 2 -28.23 -7.16 -31.17
CA SER A 2 -27.17 -8.16 -31.01
C SER A 2 -26.17 -7.68 -29.96
N ASP A 3 -25.76 -8.55 -29.04
CA ASP A 3 -24.71 -8.22 -28.09
C ASP A 3 -23.44 -7.80 -28.85
N PRO A 4 -22.76 -6.73 -28.41
CA PRO A 4 -21.50 -6.32 -29.01
C PRO A 4 -20.48 -7.46 -28.90
N PRO A 5 -19.63 -7.68 -29.93
CA PRO A 5 -18.65 -8.77 -29.92
C PRO A 5 -17.84 -8.77 -28.64
N GLU A 6 -17.52 -9.96 -28.14
CA GLU A 6 -16.81 -10.16 -26.89
C GLU A 6 -15.40 -9.57 -27.00
N ASP A 7 -15.17 -8.43 -26.34
CA ASP A 7 -13.87 -7.77 -26.30
C ASP A 7 -12.89 -8.55 -25.41
N THR A 8 -11.59 -8.44 -25.69
CA THR A 8 -10.51 -9.11 -24.95
C THR A 8 -10.59 -8.81 -23.46
N GLU A 9 -10.97 -7.58 -23.10
CA GLU A 9 -11.17 -7.21 -21.71
C GLU A 9 -12.37 -7.93 -21.07
N ARG A 10 -13.48 -8.12 -21.80
CA ARG A 10 -14.63 -8.89 -21.29
C ARG A 10 -14.26 -10.34 -21.07
N HIS A 11 -13.48 -10.93 -21.97
CA HIS A 11 -12.96 -12.28 -21.81
C HIS A 11 -12.06 -12.39 -20.55
N ARG A 12 -11.09 -11.48 -20.38
CA ARG A 12 -10.22 -11.44 -19.19
C ARG A 12 -11.04 -11.31 -17.89
N LEU A 13 -12.06 -10.45 -17.88
CA LEU A 13 -12.96 -10.28 -16.72
C LEU A 13 -13.80 -11.53 -16.46
N SER A 14 -14.27 -12.20 -17.51
CA SER A 14 -15.00 -13.47 -17.42
C SER A 14 -14.12 -14.56 -16.80
N GLU A 15 -12.89 -14.74 -17.28
CA GLU A 15 -11.90 -15.67 -16.70
C GLU A 15 -11.56 -15.34 -15.24
N ALA A 16 -11.41 -14.05 -14.91
CA ALA A 16 -11.14 -13.60 -13.55
C ALA A 16 -12.32 -13.90 -12.60
N ASN A 17 -13.57 -13.69 -13.07
CA ASN A 17 -14.78 -13.91 -12.28
C ASN A 17 -15.08 -15.40 -12.09
N GLN A 18 -14.77 -16.23 -13.09
CA GLN A 18 -14.92 -17.69 -13.02
C GLN A 18 -13.77 -18.35 -12.25
N GLY A 19 -12.72 -17.62 -11.91
CA GLY A 19 -11.55 -18.15 -11.21
C GLY A 19 -10.63 -19.01 -12.08
N HIS A 20 -10.80 -18.98 -13.41
CA HIS A 20 -9.97 -19.72 -14.36
C HIS A 20 -8.53 -19.21 -14.42
N ALA A 21 -8.34 -17.91 -14.17
CA ALA A 21 -7.04 -17.29 -14.10
C ALA A 21 -6.98 -16.23 -12.98
N PRO A 22 -5.85 -16.13 -12.26
CA PRO A 22 -5.72 -15.25 -11.09
C PRO A 22 -5.39 -13.81 -11.50
N TRP A 23 -6.19 -13.22 -12.39
CA TRP A 23 -6.00 -11.87 -12.94
C TRP A 23 -6.01 -10.75 -11.89
N ARG A 24 -6.56 -11.02 -10.70
CA ARG A 24 -6.62 -10.09 -9.56
C ARG A 24 -5.62 -10.45 -8.46
N ARG A 25 -4.60 -11.28 -8.74
CA ARG A 25 -3.61 -11.68 -7.74
C ARG A 25 -2.73 -10.53 -7.28
N TRP A 26 -2.44 -9.57 -8.15
CA TRP A 26 -1.64 -8.40 -7.82
C TRP A 26 -2.45 -7.16 -8.14
N GLY A 27 -2.39 -6.17 -7.26
CA GLY A 27 -3.09 -4.92 -7.44
C GLY A 27 -2.80 -3.94 -6.32
N PRO A 28 -3.44 -2.76 -6.34
CA PRO A 28 -3.28 -1.72 -5.32
C PRO A 28 -4.04 -2.11 -4.05
N TYR A 29 -3.68 -3.26 -3.49
CA TYR A 29 -4.29 -3.82 -2.29
C TYR A 29 -3.46 -3.50 -1.05
N LEU A 30 -2.28 -2.87 -1.18
CA LEU A 30 -1.39 -2.60 -0.05
C LEU A 30 -2.08 -1.67 0.93
N SER A 31 -2.26 -2.11 2.18
CA SER A 31 -2.75 -1.22 3.25
C SER A 31 -1.61 -0.36 3.77
N GLU A 32 -1.87 0.92 3.93
CA GLU A 32 -0.95 1.87 4.54
C GLU A 32 -0.77 1.51 6.04
N ARG A 33 0.43 1.10 6.50
CA ARG A 33 0.71 0.81 7.94
C ARG A 33 2.10 1.23 8.48
N ALA A 34 2.12 2.32 9.25
CA ALA A 34 3.29 2.94 9.85
C ALA A 34 3.02 3.10 11.34
N TRP A 35 3.80 2.39 12.16
CA TRP A 35 3.86 2.56 13.61
C TRP A 35 5.31 2.54 14.11
N GLY A 36 5.70 3.48 14.98
CA GLY A 36 6.93 3.38 15.79
C GLY A 36 8.21 3.86 15.10
N THR A 37 8.15 4.87 14.23
CA THR A 37 9.31 5.32 13.45
C THR A 37 10.24 6.26 14.24
N VAL A 38 11.48 5.85 14.49
CA VAL A 38 12.56 6.64 15.15
C VAL A 38 12.82 8.00 14.46
N ARG A 39 12.52 8.13 13.16
CA ARG A 39 12.62 9.39 12.40
C ARG A 39 11.54 10.43 12.72
N GLU A 40 10.55 10.05 13.52
CA GLU A 40 9.56 10.94 14.12
C GLU A 40 9.81 11.10 15.64
N ASP A 41 10.96 10.64 16.17
CA ASP A 41 11.33 10.87 17.57
C ASP A 41 11.87 12.29 17.75
N TYR A 42 11.09 13.12 18.45
CA TYR A 42 11.50 14.47 18.87
C TYR A 42 11.66 14.56 20.39
N SER A 43 11.91 13.43 21.07
CA SER A 43 12.13 13.42 22.52
C SER A 43 13.54 13.91 22.90
N ASP A 44 13.63 14.69 23.99
CA ASP A 44 14.89 15.22 24.53
C ASP A 44 15.83 14.13 25.10
N SER A 45 15.30 12.95 25.41
CA SER A 45 16.02 11.86 26.08
C SER A 45 16.28 10.63 25.19
N GLY A 46 15.78 10.61 23.95
CA GLY A 46 16.02 9.53 22.97
C GLY A 46 15.15 8.28 23.16
N SER A 47 13.90 8.45 23.60
CA SER A 47 12.95 7.35 23.86
C SER A 47 11.83 7.28 22.79
N ALA A 48 12.18 6.77 21.60
CA ALA A 48 11.30 6.77 20.42
C ALA A 48 9.96 6.03 20.60
N TRP A 49 9.96 4.92 21.33
CA TRP A 49 8.78 4.06 21.48
C TRP A 49 7.78 4.58 22.51
N GLU A 50 8.25 5.39 23.47
CA GLU A 50 7.39 6.07 24.44
C GLU A 50 6.88 7.41 23.89
N PHE A 51 7.68 8.08 23.05
CA PHE A 51 7.30 9.33 22.39
C PHE A 51 6.34 9.11 21.20
N PHE A 52 6.48 7.99 20.48
CA PHE A 52 5.63 7.64 19.34
C PHE A 52 4.95 6.27 19.51
N PRO A 53 3.92 6.20 20.38
CA PRO A 53 3.23 4.96 20.71
C PRO A 53 2.33 4.43 19.58
N HIS A 54 1.89 3.17 19.74
CA HIS A 54 0.59 2.64 19.29
C HIS A 54 -0.28 3.54 18.43
N ASP A 55 -0.91 4.42 19.19
CA ASP A 55 -2.01 5.25 18.73
C ASP A 55 -1.55 6.42 17.86
N HIS A 56 -0.28 6.85 17.95
CA HIS A 56 0.27 7.96 17.17
C HIS A 56 0.71 7.55 15.76
N ALA A 57 1.06 6.28 15.58
CA ALA A 57 1.19 5.60 14.29
C ALA A 57 0.07 5.97 13.30
N ARG A 58 -1.16 6.06 13.85
CA ARG A 58 -2.44 6.11 13.14
C ARG A 58 -2.87 7.55 12.81
N SER A 59 -2.20 8.59 13.32
CA SER A 59 -2.73 9.97 13.30
C SER A 59 -1.68 11.09 13.19
N ARG A 60 -0.42 10.77 12.84
CA ARG A 60 0.65 11.77 12.67
C ARG A 60 0.97 11.99 11.20
N THR A 61 1.03 13.26 10.79
CA THR A 61 1.61 13.63 9.50
C THR A 61 3.11 13.40 9.59
N TYR A 62 3.57 12.40 8.85
CA TYR A 62 4.97 12.08 8.75
C TYR A 62 5.66 13.12 7.85
N ARG A 63 6.74 13.73 8.34
CA ARG A 63 7.65 14.51 7.47
C ARG A 63 8.63 13.60 6.72
N TRP A 64 8.84 12.40 7.26
CA TRP A 64 9.92 11.49 6.85
C TRP A 64 9.46 10.04 6.62
N ASN A 65 8.15 9.79 6.49
CA ASN A 65 7.57 8.50 6.07
C ASN A 65 6.24 8.70 5.29
N GLU A 66 6.01 7.90 4.27
CA GLU A 66 4.75 7.78 3.54
C GLU A 66 4.43 6.31 3.53
N ASP A 67 3.21 5.97 3.84
CA ASP A 67 2.94 4.64 4.28
C ASP A 67 2.35 3.81 3.14
N GLY A 68 3.13 3.58 2.09
CA GLY A 68 2.65 2.81 0.95
C GLY A 68 2.15 3.65 -0.23
N LEU A 69 2.72 4.84 -0.47
CA LEU A 69 2.35 5.69 -1.61
C LEU A 69 2.35 4.89 -2.92
N ALA A 70 1.18 4.84 -3.56
CA ALA A 70 0.90 4.06 -4.78
C ALA A 70 1.34 2.58 -4.69
N GLY A 71 1.14 1.99 -3.51
CA GLY A 71 1.54 0.63 -3.22
C GLY A 71 0.71 -0.43 -3.92
N ILE A 72 1.35 -1.53 -4.27
CA ILE A 72 0.72 -2.74 -4.79
C ILE A 72 1.12 -3.92 -3.91
N CYS A 73 0.22 -4.88 -3.72
CA CYS A 73 0.57 -6.13 -3.07
C CYS A 73 -0.19 -7.29 -3.71
N ASP A 74 0.18 -8.51 -3.32
CA ASP A 74 -0.64 -9.66 -3.67
C ASP A 74 -1.98 -9.62 -2.93
N ASP A 75 -2.97 -10.35 -3.42
CA ASP A 75 -4.33 -10.44 -2.89
C ASP A 75 -4.42 -10.85 -1.41
N ARG A 76 -3.34 -11.39 -0.84
CA ARG A 76 -3.21 -11.74 0.59
C ARG A 76 -2.31 -10.82 1.40
N GLN A 77 -1.80 -9.74 0.79
CA GLN A 77 -0.86 -8.78 1.40
C GLN A 77 0.39 -9.44 2.01
N LEU A 78 0.86 -10.54 1.41
CA LEU A 78 2.07 -11.24 1.83
C LEU A 78 3.33 -10.60 1.24
N LEU A 79 3.21 -10.00 0.06
CA LEU A 79 4.24 -9.31 -0.69
C LEU A 79 3.73 -7.90 -1.03
N CYS A 80 4.38 -6.89 -0.47
CA CYS A 80 3.99 -5.49 -0.52
C CYS A 80 5.07 -4.65 -1.20
N PHE A 81 4.69 -3.83 -2.18
CA PHE A 81 5.54 -2.89 -2.89
C PHE A 81 4.94 -1.48 -2.79
N ALA A 82 5.77 -0.45 -2.72
CA ALA A 82 5.34 0.95 -2.69
C ALA A 82 6.34 1.84 -3.43
N LEU A 83 5.91 3.03 -3.85
CA LEU A 83 6.81 4.02 -4.41
C LEU A 83 7.58 4.71 -3.29
N ALA A 84 8.90 4.72 -3.44
CA ALA A 84 9.79 5.52 -2.64
C ALA A 84 10.26 6.71 -3.48
N LEU A 85 10.00 7.92 -3.01
CA LEU A 85 10.33 9.16 -3.71
C LEU A 85 11.40 9.93 -2.94
N TRP A 86 12.44 10.35 -3.65
CA TRP A 86 13.54 11.13 -3.10
C TRP A 86 13.64 12.46 -3.86
N ASN A 87 13.59 13.55 -3.12
CA ASN A 87 13.60 14.92 -3.65
C ASN A 87 15.03 15.44 -3.95
N GLY A 88 16.06 14.61 -3.79
CA GLY A 88 17.46 14.99 -4.01
C GLY A 88 18.03 15.95 -2.97
N LYS A 89 17.28 16.29 -1.92
CA LYS A 89 17.67 17.20 -0.84
C LYS A 89 17.52 16.48 0.48
N ASP A 90 18.66 16.07 1.01
CA ASP A 90 18.77 15.64 2.40
C ASP A 90 18.63 16.85 3.34
#